data_AF-A0A7W7YDV1-F1
#
_entry.id   AF-A0A7W7YDV1-F1
#
_cell.length_a   1.000
_cell.length_b   1.000
_cell.length_c   1.000
_cell.angle_alpha   90.00
_cell.angle_beta   90.00
_cell.angle_gamma   90.00
#
_symmetry.space_group_name_H-M   'P 1'
#
loop_
_entity.id
_entity.type
_entity.pdbx_description
1 polymer ?
#
loop_
_entity_poly.entity_id
_entity_poly.type
_entity_poly.pdbx_seq_one_letter_code
_entity_poly.pdbx_strand_id
1 'polypeptide(L)'
;MARPSNTFDSLSLTIAITPQIKQYLEDMTLKGTFGSSPAEAARMLLSNGIDAMLNSGALDRRKWTLKDGQLVLLTPDQPSLSS
;
A
#
# COMPACT_ATOMS: atom_id res chain seq x y z
N MET A 1 -16.87 -18.11 21.32
CA MET A 1 -17.18 -17.32 20.12
C MET A 1 -15.86 -17.01 19.42
N ALA A 2 -15.62 -17.63 18.26
CA ALA A 2 -14.38 -17.42 17.52
C ALA A 2 -14.34 -15.98 17.01
N ARG A 3 -13.30 -15.22 17.40
CA ARG A 3 -13.02 -13.89 16.87
C ARG A 3 -12.91 -14.02 15.35
N PRO A 4 -13.65 -13.22 14.54
CA PRO A 4 -13.48 -13.24 13.09
C PRO A 4 -12.00 -12.99 12.80
N SER A 5 -11.35 -13.95 12.16
CA SER A 5 -9.95 -13.83 11.78
C SER A 5 -9.84 -12.66 10.82
N ASN A 6 -9.01 -11.67 11.17
CA ASN A 6 -8.80 -10.49 10.37
C ASN A 6 -8.36 -10.93 8.97
N THR A 7 -9.20 -10.70 7.96
CA THR A 7 -9.07 -11.26 6.61
C THR A 7 -8.21 -10.41 5.68
N PHE A 8 -7.56 -9.38 6.23
CA PHE A 8 -6.62 -8.55 5.50
C PHE A 8 -5.23 -9.15 5.57
N ASP A 9 -4.81 -9.76 4.45
CA ASP A 9 -3.44 -10.23 4.26
C ASP A 9 -2.50 -9.02 4.33
N SER A 10 -1.73 -8.95 5.42
CA SER A 10 -0.76 -7.89 5.64
C SER A 10 0.56 -8.33 5.04
N LEU A 11 0.86 -7.84 3.84
CA LEU A 11 2.11 -8.14 3.16
C LEU A 11 3.27 -7.37 3.82
N SER A 12 4.32 -8.11 4.22
CA SER A 12 5.57 -7.52 4.69
C SER A 12 6.43 -7.09 3.50
N LEU A 13 6.90 -5.85 3.52
CA LEU A 13 7.79 -5.29 2.50
C LEU A 13 9.11 -4.90 3.14
N THR A 14 10.23 -5.45 2.64
CA THR A 14 11.57 -4.99 3.01
C THR A 14 12.05 -3.98 1.99
N ILE A 15 12.43 -2.80 2.46
CA ILE A 15 12.98 -1.73 1.61
C ILE A 15 14.43 -1.44 1.99
N ALA A 16 15.30 -1.32 0.98
CA ALA A 16 16.65 -0.82 1.16
C ALA A 16 16.62 0.72 1.10
N ILE A 17 17.11 1.38 2.14
CA ILE A 17 17.14 2.83 2.24
C ILE A 17 18.52 3.31 2.66
N THR A 18 18.82 4.57 2.31
CA THR A 18 20.05 5.21 2.78
C THR A 18 19.94 5.55 4.28
N PRO A 19 21.08 5.70 4.99
CA PRO A 19 21.09 6.07 6.40
C PRO A 19 20.36 7.40 6.69
N GLN A 20 20.44 8.35 5.75
CA GLN A 20 19.78 9.65 5.85
C GLN A 20 18.25 9.50 5.88
N ILE A 21 17.69 8.66 5.01
CA ILE A 21 16.23 8.42 4.96
C ILE A 21 15.75 7.77 6.26
N LYS A 22 16.53 6.83 6.82
CA LYS A 22 16.21 6.22 8.11
C LYS A 22 16.06 7.29 9.20
N GLN A 23 17.02 8.19 9.28
CA GLN A 23 17.00 9.26 10.28
C GLN A 23 15.80 10.19 10.11
N TYR A 24 15.46 10.58 8.88
CA TYR A 24 14.26 11.38 8.62
C TYR A 24 12.96 10.66 9.00
N LEU A 25 12.87 9.34 8.77
CA LEU A 25 11.72 8.54 9.20
C LEU A 25 11.59 8.51 10.73
N GLU A 26 12.70 8.35 11.45
CA GLU A 26 12.73 8.40 12.92
C GLU A 26 12.32 9.80 13.43
N ASP A 27 12.86 10.87 12.85
CA ASP A 27 12.49 12.25 13.17
C ASP A 27 11.01 12.56 12.93
N MET A 28 10.42 12.02 11.85
CA MET A 28 9.00 12.19 11.55
C MET A 28 8.10 11.48 12.57
N THR A 29 8.53 10.34 13.09
CA THR A 29 7.80 9.65 14.17
C THR A 29 7.92 10.39 15.50
N LEU A 30 9.08 10.98 15.78
CA LEU A 30 9.32 11.78 17.00
C LEU A 30 8.49 13.07 17.01
N LYS A 31 8.28 13.69 15.86
CA LYS A 31 7.40 14.87 15.71
C LYS A 31 5.91 14.56 15.89
N GLY A 32 5.54 13.29 16.05
CA GLY A 32 4.17 12.85 16.35
C GLY A 32 3.17 12.99 15.19
N THR A 33 3.64 13.33 13.99
CA THR A 33 2.79 13.58 12.81
C THR A 33 2.57 12.32 11.96
N PHE A 34 3.48 11.35 12.04
CA PHE A 34 3.50 10.18 11.14
C PHE A 34 3.53 8.85 11.91
N GLY A 35 2.51 8.63 12.75
CA GLY A 35 2.32 7.37 13.50
C GLY A 35 3.39 7.11 14.58
N SER A 36 3.31 5.93 15.20
CA SER A 36 4.18 5.56 16.32
C SER A 36 5.43 4.77 15.93
N SER A 37 5.64 4.47 14.64
CA SER A 37 6.80 3.70 14.19
C SER A 37 7.31 4.16 12.82
N PRO A 38 8.63 4.00 12.53
CA PRO A 38 9.20 4.36 11.24
C PRO A 38 8.57 3.62 10.06
N ALA A 39 8.07 2.40 10.30
CA ALA A 39 7.37 1.60 9.31
C ALA A 39 6.00 2.20 8.94
N GLU A 40 5.25 2.70 9.93
CA GLU A 40 3.98 3.40 9.68
C GLU A 40 4.20 4.74 8.98
N ALA A 41 5.24 5.48 9.36
CA ALA A 41 5.64 6.70 8.66
C ALA A 41 5.97 6.41 7.19
N ALA A 42 6.77 5.37 6.91
CA ALA A 42 7.09 4.95 5.56
C ALA A 42 5.84 4.53 4.78
N ARG A 43 4.92 3.80 5.40
CA ARG A 43 3.65 3.40 4.78
C ARG A 43 2.78 4.60 4.40
N MET A 44 2.65 5.59 5.27
CA MET A 44 1.90 6.81 4.97
C MET A 44 2.52 7.60 3.82
N LEU A 45 3.85 7.75 3.81
CA LEU A 45 4.56 8.43 2.74
C LEU A 45 4.41 7.70 1.40
N LEU A 46 4.50 6.37 1.40
CA LEU A 46 4.25 5.55 0.21
C LEU A 46 2.81 5.73 -0.29
N SER A 47 1.81 5.71 0.60
CA SER A 47 0.42 5.93 0.23
C SER A 47 0.20 7.29 -0.42
N ASN A 48 0.76 8.36 0.17
CA ASN A 48 0.66 9.71 -0.36
C ASN A 48 1.38 9.86 -1.70
N GLY A 49 2.56 9.25 -1.85
CA GLY A 49 3.31 9.23 -3.10
C GLY A 49 2.56 8.52 -4.22
N ILE A 50 1.95 7.38 -3.93
CA ILE A 50 1.12 6.64 -4.89
C ILE A 50 -0.10 7.48 -5.30
N ASP A 51 -0.81 8.09 -4.34
CA ASP A 51 -1.96 8.94 -4.64
C ASP A 51 -1.58 10.14 -5.52
N ALA A 52 -0.47 10.81 -5.20
CA ALA A 52 0.06 11.91 -6.00
C ALA A 52 0.42 11.47 -7.43
N MET A 53 1.02 10.28 -7.59
CA MET A 53 1.35 9.72 -8.91
C MET A 53 0.11 9.30 -9.71
N LEU A 54 -0.94 8.82 -9.05
CA LEU A 54 -2.24 8.54 -9.68
C LEU A 54 -2.91 9.84 -10.14
N ASN A 55 -2.82 10.90 -9.33
CA ASN A 55 -3.41 12.21 -9.65
C ASN A 55 -2.62 12.96 -10.74
N SER A 56 -1.30 12.77 -10.80
CA SER A 56 -0.47 13.35 -11.87
C SER A 56 -0.54 12.58 -13.19
N GLY A 57 -1.20 11.42 -13.21
CA GLY A 57 -1.31 10.55 -14.38
C GLY A 57 -0.04 9.75 -14.70
N ALA A 58 0.97 9.77 -13.82
CA ALA A 58 2.17 8.94 -13.95
C ALA A 58 1.88 7.45 -13.66
N LEU A 59 0.85 7.17 -12.84
CA LEU A 59 0.29 5.85 -12.63
C LEU A 59 -1.16 5.83 -13.10
N ASP A 60 -1.54 4.78 -13.82
CA ASP A 60 -2.93 4.55 -14.17
C ASP A 60 -3.69 3.93 -12.98
N ARG A 61 -4.91 4.43 -12.70
CA ARG A 61 -5.78 3.88 -11.67
C ARG A 61 -6.30 2.52 -12.10
N ARG A 62 -5.55 1.48 -11.73
CA ARG A 62 -5.95 0.10 -11.99
C ARG A 62 -7.21 -0.24 -11.20
N LYS A 63 -8.22 -0.77 -11.89
CA LYS A 63 -9.44 -1.26 -11.25
C LYS A 63 -9.12 -2.61 -10.60
N TRP A 64 -9.52 -2.79 -9.35
CA TRP A 64 -9.40 -4.05 -8.64
C TRP A 64 -10.78 -4.68 -8.57
N THR A 65 -10.86 -5.99 -8.82
CA THR A 65 -12.10 -6.74 -8.69
C THR A 65 -11.91 -7.87 -7.68
N LEU A 66 -12.99 -8.20 -6.98
CA LEU A 66 -13.01 -9.31 -6.04
C LEU A 66 -13.46 -10.54 -6.82
N LYS A 67 -12.51 -11.42 -7.15
CA LYS A 67 -12.79 -12.75 -7.73
C LYS A 67 -12.51 -13.80 -6.66
N ASP A 68 -13.51 -14.62 -6.35
CA ASP A 68 -13.38 -15.77 -5.43
C ASP A 68 -12.75 -15.43 -4.07
N GLY A 69 -13.07 -14.26 -3.52
CA GLY A 69 -12.56 -13.81 -2.22
C GLY A 69 -11.14 -13.23 -2.25
N GLN A 70 -10.50 -13.14 -3.41
CA GLN A 70 -9.20 -12.50 -3.60
C GLN A 70 -9.32 -11.20 -4.41
N LEU A 71 -8.56 -10.18 -3.99
CA LEU A 71 -8.42 -8.91 -4.71
C LEU A 71 -7.50 -9.13 -5.92
N VAL A 72 -8.10 -9.20 -7.11
CA VAL A 72 -7.37 -9.39 -8.37
C VAL A 72 -7.38 -8.10 -9.17
N LEU A 73 -6.22 -7.77 -9.74
CA LEU A 73 -6.07 -6.65 -10.64
C LEU A 73 -6.85 -6.90 -11.95
N LEU A 74 -7.71 -5.97 -12.37
CA LEU A 74 -8.29 -6.02 -13.72
C LEU A 74 -7.21 -5.62 -14.73
N THR A 75 -6.49 -6.62 -15.22
CA THR A 75 -5.64 -6.46 -16.40
C THR A 75 -6.56 -6.34 -17.63
N PRO A 76 -6.33 -5.38 -18.54
CA PRO A 76 -7.14 -5.23 -19.76
C PRO A 76 -7.03 -6.41 -20.74
N ASP A 77 -6.16 -7.39 -20.48
CA ASP A 77 -5.88 -8.56 -21.33
C ASP A 77 -6.52 -9.85 -20.80
N GLN A 78 -7.73 -9.78 -20.23
CA GLN A 78 -8.54 -10.98 -20.00
C GLN A 78 -9.75 -10.95 -20.94
N PRO A 79 -9.77 -11.77 -22.01
CA PRO A 79 -10.98 -11.94 -22.80
C PRO A 79 -12.08 -12.40 -21.86
N SER A 80 -13.22 -11.72 -21.93
CA SER A 80 -14.45 -12.09 -21.26
C SER A 80 -14.69 -13.58 -21.46
N LEU A 81 -14.44 -14.39 -20.42
CA LEU A 81 -14.91 -15.76 -20.38
C LEU A 81 -16.41 -15.69 -20.20
N SER A 82 -17.07 -15.66 -21.35
CA SER A 82 -18.48 -15.94 -21.56
C SER A 82 -18.77 -17.39 -21.15
N SER A 83 -19.63 -17.57 -20.15
CA SER A 83 -20.82 -18.44 -20.11
C SER A 83 -21.20 -18.74 -18.67
#